data_AF-A0A0J7KMC0-F1
#
_entry.id   AF-A0A0J7KMC0-F1
#
_cell.length_a   1.000
_cell.length_b   1.000
_cell.length_c   1.000
_cell.angle_alpha   90.00
_cell.angle_beta   90.00
_cell.angle_gamma   90.00
#
_symmetry.space_group_name_H-M   'P 1'
#
loop_
_entity.id
_entity.type
_entity.pdbx_description
1 polymer ?
#
loop_
_entity_poly.entity_id
_entity_poly.type
_entity_poly.pdbx_seq_one_letter_code
_entity_poly.pdbx_strand_id
1 'polypeptide(L)'
;MDENMMSQGGTQADFIREELNFNIDSEDPVTKASLNDHPVDEWIDIFGNGQLKKRVIRKGENGTRPNRGDICTLNITGKLEDSKVVEEYENLVIQLGDMEVIQGLDLAIALMDVGEVAEIVVDPRFAYGKHGKRPIPPDATIIYTVELKTSELEPEIEMLSINQRREISNKKRERGNWWFTRMELPFAIQCYRKALEYLSSTKSSTNQSEEEESVSDAELQILLEDRIKVHNNLAAALIKTEAYDAALENVEHVLRCQPQNVKALFRKGTILRLKGEYAKAYAIFTEMQKLNPDMKIFTTELITLKDKITKNAEKEKQLYRKMLGVVQDKNSSKDGKADDKSKREFAKGVLWTLIGAASVAAISIFIHRFTS
;
A
#
# COMPACT_ATOMS: atom_id res chain seq x y z
N MET A 1 -41.27 -8.34 17.91
CA MET A 1 -40.27 -8.56 18.97
C MET A 1 -39.70 -7.19 19.26
N ASP A 2 -39.76 -6.82 20.54
CA ASP A 2 -39.96 -5.45 21.02
C ASP A 2 -38.86 -4.44 20.67
N GLU A 3 -39.31 -3.29 20.18
CA GLU A 3 -38.53 -2.11 19.77
C GLU A 3 -38.30 -1.13 20.95
N ASN A 4 -38.31 -1.61 22.21
CA ASN A 4 -38.44 -0.71 23.36
C ASN A 4 -37.67 -1.18 24.62
N MET A 5 -36.35 -1.33 24.51
CA MET A 5 -35.45 -1.57 25.67
C MET A 5 -34.26 -0.60 25.76
N MET A 6 -34.42 0.65 25.34
CA MET A 6 -33.45 1.72 25.62
C MET A 6 -34.05 2.74 26.59
N SER A 7 -34.34 2.32 27.82
CA SER A 7 -34.72 3.24 28.90
C SER A 7 -34.28 2.77 30.28
N GLN A 8 -32.99 2.48 30.45
CA GLN A 8 -32.35 2.51 31.77
C GLN A 8 -31.03 3.25 31.65
N GLY A 9 -30.84 4.26 32.51
CA GLY A 9 -29.68 5.15 32.53
C GLY A 9 -28.40 4.48 33.03
N GLY A 10 -28.00 3.38 32.39
CA GLY A 10 -26.66 2.81 32.49
C GLY A 10 -25.74 3.44 31.45
N THR A 11 -24.49 3.65 31.82
CA THR A 11 -23.45 4.09 30.89
C THR A 11 -23.18 2.98 29.87
N GLN A 12 -22.56 3.30 28.73
CA GLN A 12 -22.15 2.27 27.77
C GLN A 12 -21.13 1.28 28.38
N ALA A 13 -20.45 1.69 29.47
CA ALA A 13 -19.57 0.83 30.27
C ALA A 13 -20.35 -0.23 31.05
N ASP A 14 -21.50 0.16 31.60
CA ASP A 14 -22.36 -0.72 32.40
C ASP A 14 -22.94 -1.82 31.51
N PHE A 15 -23.39 -1.48 30.29
CA PHE A 15 -23.79 -2.48 29.30
C PHE A 15 -22.67 -3.48 28.98
N ILE A 16 -21.44 -3.03 28.73
CA ILE A 16 -20.33 -3.95 28.39
C ILE A 16 -19.96 -4.85 29.58
N ARG A 17 -19.98 -4.33 30.81
CA ARG A 17 -19.70 -5.16 32.00
C ARG A 17 -20.83 -6.14 32.29
N GLU A 18 -22.08 -5.68 32.27
CA GLU A 18 -23.23 -6.46 32.71
C GLU A 18 -23.71 -7.45 31.64
N GLU A 19 -23.75 -7.05 30.37
CA GLU A 19 -24.28 -7.87 29.28
C GLU A 19 -23.18 -8.66 28.53
N LEU A 20 -21.98 -8.07 28.36
CA LEU A 20 -20.89 -8.73 27.62
C LEU A 20 -19.85 -9.42 28.52
N ASN A 21 -19.97 -9.27 29.85
CA ASN A 21 -19.09 -9.89 30.86
C ASN A 21 -17.58 -9.66 30.61
N PHE A 22 -17.23 -8.52 30.00
CA PHE A 22 -15.84 -8.08 29.86
C PHE A 22 -15.47 -7.16 31.02
N ASN A 23 -14.42 -7.51 31.74
CA ASN A 23 -13.92 -6.69 32.84
C ASN A 23 -13.05 -5.55 32.28
N ILE A 24 -13.69 -4.43 31.95
CA ILE A 24 -13.03 -3.23 31.43
C ILE A 24 -12.74 -2.28 32.60
N ASP A 25 -11.54 -1.73 32.68
CA ASP A 25 -11.22 -0.63 33.60
C ASP A 25 -11.80 0.68 33.06
N SER A 26 -12.86 1.18 33.70
CA SER A 26 -13.55 2.41 33.28
C SER A 26 -12.71 3.67 33.53
N GLU A 27 -11.63 3.57 34.32
CA GLU A 27 -10.73 4.70 34.59
C GLU A 27 -9.59 4.82 33.58
N ASP A 28 -9.32 3.78 32.79
CA ASP A 28 -8.29 3.78 31.75
C ASP A 28 -8.59 4.83 30.65
N PRO A 29 -7.62 5.68 30.24
CA PRO A 29 -7.85 6.75 29.27
C PRO A 29 -8.41 6.28 27.91
N VAL A 30 -8.01 5.10 27.44
CA VAL A 30 -8.48 4.56 26.16
C VAL A 30 -9.93 4.12 26.30
N THR A 31 -10.24 3.38 27.37
CA THR A 31 -11.62 2.98 27.69
C THR A 31 -12.53 4.19 27.82
N LYS A 32 -12.08 5.20 28.56
CA LYS A 32 -12.75 6.49 28.68
C LYS A 32 -13.06 7.07 27.30
N ALA A 33 -12.06 7.27 26.46
CA ALA A 33 -12.25 7.79 25.11
C ALA A 33 -13.27 6.96 24.31
N SER A 34 -13.20 5.63 24.42
CA SER A 34 -14.11 4.68 23.77
C SER A 34 -15.54 4.71 24.29
N LEU A 35 -15.82 5.20 25.49
CA LEU A 35 -17.19 5.26 26.05
C LEU A 35 -17.89 6.61 25.84
N ASN A 36 -17.17 7.65 25.39
CA ASN A 36 -17.61 9.05 25.35
C ASN A 36 -18.15 9.62 26.67
N ASP A 37 -17.97 8.93 27.79
CA ASP A 37 -18.58 9.29 29.07
C ASP A 37 -17.73 10.32 29.85
N HIS A 38 -17.30 11.39 29.16
CA HIS A 38 -16.45 12.42 29.73
C HIS A 38 -17.18 13.75 29.91
N PRO A 39 -16.78 14.54 30.91
CA PRO A 39 -17.21 15.91 31.03
C PRO A 39 -16.87 16.73 29.78
N VAL A 40 -17.75 17.66 29.45
CA VAL A 40 -17.44 18.71 28.46
C VAL A 40 -16.25 19.53 28.98
N ASP A 41 -15.43 20.03 28.07
CA ASP A 41 -14.23 20.84 28.37
C ASP A 41 -13.07 20.11 29.07
N GLU A 42 -13.14 18.78 29.22
CA GLU A 42 -12.01 17.98 29.72
C GLU A 42 -11.18 17.37 28.58
N TRP A 43 -9.84 17.33 28.77
CA TRP A 43 -8.92 16.71 27.82
C TRP A 43 -8.82 15.22 28.05
N ILE A 44 -9.14 14.45 27.02
CA ILE A 44 -8.96 13.00 26.95
C ILE A 44 -7.71 12.72 26.14
N ASP A 45 -6.76 11.99 26.72
CA ASP A 45 -5.58 11.49 26.02
C ASP A 45 -5.88 10.13 25.39
N ILE A 46 -6.10 10.12 24.08
CA ILE A 46 -6.64 8.96 23.33
C ILE A 46 -5.71 7.75 23.43
N PHE A 47 -4.40 7.96 23.55
CA PHE A 47 -3.41 6.87 23.66
C PHE A 47 -2.71 6.81 25.03
N GLY A 48 -3.01 7.75 25.94
CA GLY A 48 -2.30 7.87 27.23
C GLY A 48 -0.84 8.32 27.11
N ASN A 49 -0.39 8.78 25.94
CA ASN A 49 1.00 9.20 25.69
C ASN A 49 1.14 10.70 25.35
N GLY A 50 0.04 11.43 25.42
CA GLY A 50 -0.05 12.86 25.18
C GLY A 50 0.01 13.31 23.73
N GLN A 51 0.15 12.38 22.77
CA GLN A 51 0.38 12.69 21.35
C GLN A 51 -0.91 12.89 20.55
N LEU A 52 -2.05 12.44 21.07
CA LEU A 52 -3.35 12.69 20.48
C LEU A 52 -4.36 12.93 21.59
N LYS A 53 -4.84 14.17 21.70
CA LYS A 53 -5.80 14.55 22.74
C LYS A 53 -7.06 15.10 22.13
N LYS A 54 -8.21 14.80 22.74
CA LYS A 54 -9.53 15.28 22.33
C LYS A 54 -10.19 15.99 23.51
N ARG A 55 -10.86 17.11 23.26
CA ARG A 55 -11.70 17.81 24.22
C ARG A 55 -13.03 18.14 23.57
N VAL A 56 -14.13 17.67 24.15
CA VAL A 56 -15.48 17.97 23.64
C VAL A 56 -15.86 19.39 24.05
N ILE A 57 -16.21 20.22 23.06
CA ILE A 57 -16.69 21.60 23.26
C ILE A 57 -18.22 21.62 23.25
N ARG A 58 -18.83 20.82 22.38
CA ARG A 58 -20.28 20.64 22.29
C ARG A 58 -20.59 19.17 22.05
N LYS A 59 -21.44 18.57 22.89
CA LYS A 59 -21.86 17.17 22.73
C LYS A 59 -22.69 16.99 21.46
N GLY A 60 -22.50 15.85 20.80
CA GLY A 60 -23.37 15.36 19.74
C GLY A 60 -24.52 14.52 20.28
N GLU A 61 -25.24 13.86 19.37
CA GLU A 61 -26.28 12.89 19.70
C GLU A 61 -25.64 11.56 20.15
N ASN A 62 -25.89 11.16 21.40
CA ASN A 62 -25.23 10.00 21.99
C ASN A 62 -25.53 8.70 21.21
N GLY A 63 -24.50 7.89 20.96
CA GLY A 63 -24.63 6.58 20.29
C GLY A 63 -24.68 6.66 18.77
N THR A 64 -24.29 7.80 18.18
CA THR A 64 -24.30 8.02 16.72
C THR A 64 -22.90 8.00 16.11
N ARG A 65 -21.91 7.48 16.85
CA ARG A 65 -20.52 7.42 16.39
C ARG A 65 -20.39 6.70 15.04
N PRO A 66 -19.55 7.23 14.14
CA PRO A 66 -19.33 6.64 12.83
C PRO A 66 -18.58 5.31 12.94
N ASN A 67 -18.97 4.35 12.12
CA ASN A 67 -18.23 3.11 11.94
C ASN A 67 -17.12 3.27 10.89
N ARG A 68 -16.13 2.38 10.95
CA ARG A 68 -15.11 2.32 9.89
C ARG A 68 -15.78 2.04 8.54
N GLY A 69 -15.50 2.89 7.56
CA GLY A 69 -16.09 2.82 6.23
C GLY A 69 -17.20 3.84 6.00
N ASP A 70 -17.80 4.39 7.07
CA ASP A 70 -18.85 5.41 6.93
C ASP A 70 -18.33 6.67 6.25
N ILE A 71 -19.23 7.33 5.51
CA ILE A 71 -19.03 8.62 4.88
C ILE A 71 -19.38 9.70 5.90
N CYS A 72 -18.36 10.42 6.36
CA CYS A 72 -18.49 11.50 7.33
C CYS A 72 -18.40 12.86 6.63
N THR A 73 -19.32 13.77 6.96
CA THR A 73 -19.24 15.18 6.55
C THR A 73 -18.76 16.03 7.72
N LEU A 74 -17.70 16.82 7.51
CA LEU A 74 -16.98 17.51 8.56
C LEU A 74 -16.81 19.00 8.28
N ASN A 75 -16.86 19.84 9.32
CA ASN A 75 -16.20 21.14 9.30
C ASN A 75 -14.91 21.05 10.10
N ILE A 76 -13.80 21.54 9.55
CA ILE A 76 -12.47 21.42 10.16
C ILE A 76 -11.75 22.77 10.07
N THR A 77 -11.23 23.24 11.20
CA THR A 77 -10.30 24.36 11.27
C THR A 77 -9.04 23.93 12.00
N GLY A 78 -7.89 23.92 11.32
CA GLY A 78 -6.59 23.59 11.89
C GLY A 78 -5.79 24.84 12.21
N LYS A 79 -5.29 24.94 13.44
CA LYS A 79 -4.44 26.04 13.92
C LYS A 79 -3.11 25.52 14.44
N LEU A 80 -2.06 26.31 14.25
CA LEU A 80 -0.78 26.11 14.94
C LEU A 80 -0.89 26.60 16.39
N GLU A 81 0.10 26.26 17.22
CA GLU A 81 0.17 26.67 18.64
C GLU A 81 0.18 28.20 18.82
N ASP A 82 0.67 28.94 17.82
CA ASP A 82 0.62 30.41 17.77
C ASP A 82 -0.77 30.98 17.37
N SER A 83 -1.79 30.12 17.33
CA SER A 83 -3.18 30.41 16.93
C SER A 83 -3.37 30.78 15.46
N LYS A 84 -2.34 30.65 14.61
CA LYS A 84 -2.47 30.87 13.16
C LYS A 84 -3.28 29.75 12.52
N VAL A 85 -4.38 30.11 11.84
CA VAL A 85 -5.14 29.18 11.00
C VAL A 85 -4.29 28.78 9.78
N VAL A 86 -4.12 27.47 9.60
CA VAL A 86 -3.31 26.87 8.52
C VAL A 86 -4.12 25.98 7.60
N GLU A 87 -5.27 25.50 8.07
CA GLU A 87 -6.22 24.69 7.30
C GLU A 87 -7.64 25.06 7.68
N GLU A 88 -8.52 25.10 6.68
CA GLU A 88 -9.94 25.36 6.88
C GLU A 88 -10.71 24.64 5.77
N TYR A 89 -11.63 23.77 6.17
CA TYR A 89 -12.44 22.97 5.26
C TYR A 89 -13.88 22.98 5.77
N GLU A 90 -14.80 23.37 4.89
CA GLU A 90 -16.24 23.33 5.15
C GLU A 90 -16.86 22.18 4.37
N ASN A 91 -17.74 21.41 5.01
CA ASN A 91 -18.40 20.24 4.42
C ASN A 91 -17.42 19.26 3.75
N LEU A 92 -16.27 19.03 4.37
CA LEU A 92 -15.31 18.03 3.90
C LEU A 92 -15.92 16.65 4.08
N VAL A 93 -16.13 15.95 2.96
CA VAL A 93 -16.58 14.57 2.94
C VAL A 93 -15.37 13.65 2.98
N ILE A 94 -15.31 12.76 3.96
CA ILE A 94 -14.29 11.72 4.06
C ILE A 94 -14.93 10.36 4.24
N GLN A 95 -14.21 9.32 3.87
CA GLN A 95 -14.53 7.97 4.30
C GLN A 95 -13.66 7.61 5.51
N LEU A 96 -14.29 7.30 6.64
CA LEU A 96 -13.59 7.06 7.90
C LEU A 96 -12.77 5.78 7.86
N GLY A 97 -11.50 5.83 8.28
CA GLY A 97 -10.60 4.68 8.28
C GLY A 97 -9.79 4.51 7.00
N ASP A 98 -10.03 5.38 6.00
CA ASP A 98 -9.43 5.31 4.67
C ASP A 98 -8.25 6.26 4.48
N MET A 99 -7.81 6.93 5.56
CA MET A 99 -6.66 7.84 5.58
C MET A 99 -6.79 9.01 4.58
N GLU A 100 -8.02 9.49 4.37
CA GLU A 100 -8.30 10.66 3.51
C GLU A 100 -7.89 11.98 4.16
N VAL A 101 -7.74 11.99 5.49
CA VAL A 101 -7.15 13.06 6.29
C VAL A 101 -5.87 12.56 6.98
N ILE A 102 -5.24 13.40 7.79
CA ILE A 102 -4.11 12.96 8.62
C ILE A 102 -4.57 11.91 9.63
N GLN A 103 -3.65 11.03 10.04
CA GLN A 103 -3.97 9.87 10.89
C GLN A 103 -4.64 10.26 12.20
N GLY A 104 -4.19 11.34 12.84
CA GLY A 104 -4.75 11.80 14.11
C GLY A 104 -6.22 12.20 14.02
N LEU A 105 -6.62 12.86 12.92
CA LEU A 105 -8.03 13.20 12.68
C LEU A 105 -8.86 11.95 12.42
N ASP A 106 -8.38 11.05 11.56
CA ASP A 106 -9.10 9.82 11.21
C ASP A 106 -9.38 8.94 12.44
N LEU A 107 -8.45 8.92 13.41
CA LEU A 107 -8.61 8.22 14.68
C LEU A 107 -9.53 8.96 15.66
N ALA A 108 -9.42 10.28 15.76
CA ALA A 108 -10.21 11.08 16.70
C ALA A 108 -11.69 11.21 16.27
N ILE A 109 -11.98 11.28 14.97
CA ILE A 109 -13.35 11.37 14.43
C ILE A 109 -14.16 10.10 14.76
N ALA A 110 -13.52 8.93 14.80
CA ALA A 110 -14.17 7.68 15.23
C ALA A 110 -14.67 7.71 16.68
N LEU A 111 -14.24 8.69 17.48
CA LEU A 111 -14.63 8.88 18.87
C LEU A 111 -15.62 10.04 19.05
N MET A 112 -16.09 10.66 17.96
CA MET A 112 -17.04 11.76 17.97
C MET A 112 -18.45 11.25 17.67
N ASP A 113 -19.45 11.81 18.35
CA ASP A 113 -20.85 11.64 17.99
C ASP A 113 -21.29 12.64 16.89
N VAL A 114 -22.31 12.30 16.12
CA VAL A 114 -22.88 13.22 15.12
C VAL A 114 -23.42 14.47 15.81
N GLY A 115 -23.09 15.64 15.27
CA GLY A 115 -23.36 16.97 15.84
C GLY A 115 -22.31 17.47 16.84
N GLU A 116 -21.37 16.62 17.25
CA GLU A 116 -20.31 16.96 18.22
C GLU A 116 -19.34 17.99 17.63
N VAL A 117 -18.93 18.95 18.46
CA VAL A 117 -17.77 19.81 18.19
C VAL A 117 -16.69 19.51 19.21
N ALA A 118 -15.51 19.16 18.71
CA ALA A 118 -14.36 18.85 19.54
C ALA A 118 -13.12 19.63 19.12
N GLU A 119 -12.29 19.95 20.09
CA GLU A 119 -10.91 20.33 19.85
C GLU A 119 -9.99 19.11 19.95
N ILE A 120 -9.06 18.99 19.01
CA ILE A 120 -8.18 17.84 18.86
C ILE A 120 -6.74 18.34 18.71
N VAL A 121 -5.89 17.99 19.65
CA VAL A 121 -4.44 18.28 19.59
C VAL A 121 -3.75 17.07 18.97
N VAL A 122 -3.08 17.29 17.84
CA VAL A 122 -2.43 16.26 17.05
C VAL A 122 -0.92 16.52 17.01
N ASP A 123 -0.14 15.65 17.65
CA ASP A 123 1.31 15.63 17.59
C ASP A 123 1.80 15.42 16.14
N PRO A 124 2.98 15.96 15.76
CA PRO A 124 3.48 15.85 14.40
C PRO A 124 3.53 14.43 13.85
N ARG A 125 3.75 13.42 14.69
CA ARG A 125 3.77 12.01 14.30
C ARG A 125 2.45 11.55 13.66
N PHE A 126 1.32 12.10 14.12
CA PHE A 126 -0.03 11.79 13.64
C PHE A 126 -0.59 12.86 12.69
N ALA A 127 0.17 13.94 12.46
CA ALA A 127 -0.16 15.03 11.54
C ALA A 127 0.74 15.03 10.29
N TYR A 128 1.55 16.08 10.11
CA TYR A 128 2.39 16.27 8.93
C TYR A 128 3.88 15.97 9.16
N GLY A 129 4.27 15.55 10.35
CA GLY A 129 5.63 15.12 10.72
C GLY A 129 6.76 16.01 10.19
N LYS A 130 7.93 15.41 9.99
CA LYS A 130 9.16 16.09 9.51
C LYS A 130 9.06 16.77 8.16
N HIS A 131 8.04 16.46 7.36
CA HIS A 131 7.88 17.04 6.03
C HIS A 131 7.04 18.31 6.06
N GLY A 132 6.16 18.48 7.06
CA GLY A 132 5.17 19.54 7.07
C GLY A 132 4.24 19.51 5.85
N LYS A 133 3.52 20.61 5.61
CA LYS A 133 2.72 20.89 4.40
C LYS A 133 2.44 22.38 4.39
N ARG A 134 3.03 23.17 3.49
CA ARG A 134 2.80 24.64 3.48
C ARG A 134 1.30 24.98 3.58
N PRO A 135 0.89 25.85 4.53
CA PRO A 135 1.71 26.71 5.40
C PRO A 135 2.23 26.07 6.71
N ILE A 136 1.97 24.80 6.95
CA ILE A 136 2.34 24.03 8.15
C ILE A 136 3.84 23.67 8.12
N PRO A 137 4.62 24.10 9.13
CA PRO A 137 6.03 23.74 9.26
C PRO A 137 6.26 22.23 9.47
N PRO A 138 7.47 21.73 9.22
CA PRO A 138 7.95 20.45 9.75
C PRO A 138 7.76 20.35 11.27
N ASP A 139 7.44 19.15 11.73
CA ASP A 139 7.35 18.80 13.16
C ASP A 139 6.42 19.71 13.98
N ALA A 140 5.38 20.25 13.33
CA ALA A 140 4.38 21.11 13.96
C ALA A 140 3.22 20.31 14.56
N THR A 141 2.91 20.58 15.84
CA THR A 141 1.65 20.20 16.48
C THR A 141 0.53 21.07 15.92
N ILE A 142 -0.63 20.44 15.65
CA ILE A 142 -1.80 21.17 15.14
C ILE A 142 -2.97 20.95 16.08
N ILE A 143 -3.67 22.04 16.38
CA ILE A 143 -4.89 22.07 17.17
C ILE A 143 -6.04 22.25 16.20
N TYR A 144 -6.86 21.20 16.04
CA TYR A 144 -8.03 21.23 15.18
C TYR A 144 -9.29 21.52 16.00
N THR A 145 -10.17 22.35 15.47
CA THR A 145 -11.59 22.35 15.83
C THR A 145 -12.32 21.56 14.75
N VAL A 146 -13.04 20.50 15.15
CA VAL A 146 -13.76 19.61 14.24
C VAL A 146 -15.23 19.55 14.65
N GLU A 147 -16.12 19.68 13.68
CA GLU A 147 -17.54 19.39 13.81
C GLU A 147 -17.87 18.16 12.95
N LEU A 148 -18.39 17.10 13.55
CA LEU A 148 -18.94 15.96 12.82
C LEU A 148 -20.39 16.26 12.46
N LYS A 149 -20.69 16.59 11.20
CA LYS A 149 -22.05 17.01 10.80
C LYS A 149 -22.97 15.82 10.55
N THR A 150 -22.51 14.85 9.78
CA THR A 150 -23.27 13.64 9.42
C THR A 150 -22.34 12.44 9.34
N SER A 151 -22.89 11.25 9.57
CA SER A 151 -22.28 9.95 9.29
C SER A 151 -23.30 9.11 8.52
N GLU A 152 -22.92 8.65 7.34
CA GLU A 152 -23.78 7.86 6.45
C GLU A 152 -23.07 6.58 6.06
N LEU A 153 -23.81 5.48 5.89
CA LEU A 153 -23.23 4.22 5.43
C LEU A 153 -22.68 4.40 4.00
N GLU A 154 -21.52 3.79 3.72
CA GLU A 154 -20.99 3.74 2.36
C GLU A 154 -21.98 3.02 1.42
N PRO A 155 -22.36 3.63 0.29
CA PRO A 155 -23.21 2.97 -0.69
C PRO A 155 -22.45 1.81 -1.35
N GLU A 156 -23.18 0.73 -1.66
CA GLU A 156 -22.63 -0.38 -2.43
C GLU A 156 -22.10 0.13 -3.79
N ILE A 157 -20.93 -0.36 -4.21
CA ILE A 157 -20.26 0.10 -5.44
C ILE A 157 -21.14 -0.12 -6.66
N GLU A 158 -21.97 -1.16 -6.63
CA GLU A 158 -23.00 -1.55 -7.57
C GLU A 158 -24.06 -0.46 -7.78
N MET A 159 -24.37 0.33 -6.75
CA MET A 159 -25.37 1.39 -6.79
C MET A 159 -24.81 2.72 -7.33
N LEU A 160 -23.49 2.80 -7.52
CA LEU A 160 -22.82 4.01 -7.98
C LEU A 160 -22.72 4.03 -9.51
N SER A 161 -23.06 5.19 -10.10
CA SER A 161 -22.79 5.44 -11.51
C SER A 161 -21.29 5.39 -11.80
N ILE A 162 -20.93 5.11 -13.06
CA ILE A 162 -19.53 5.04 -13.49
C ILE A 162 -18.78 6.35 -13.20
N ASN A 163 -19.45 7.49 -13.39
CA ASN A 163 -18.86 8.80 -13.11
C ASN A 163 -18.56 8.98 -11.62
N GLN A 164 -19.49 8.60 -10.74
CA GLN A 164 -19.27 8.65 -9.28
C GLN A 164 -18.12 7.72 -8.86
N ARG A 165 -18.12 6.47 -9.35
CA ARG A 165 -17.04 5.50 -9.08
C ARG A 165 -15.68 6.02 -9.51
N ARG A 166 -15.62 6.64 -10.68
CA ARG A 166 -14.42 7.25 -11.23
C ARG A 166 -13.95 8.44 -10.41
N GLU A 167 -14.87 9.29 -9.97
CA GLU A 167 -14.56 10.45 -9.12
C GLU A 167 -13.97 10.00 -7.78
N ILE A 168 -14.64 9.06 -7.10
CA ILE A 168 -14.17 8.48 -5.84
C ILE A 168 -12.80 7.83 -6.04
N SER A 169 -12.63 7.00 -7.07
CA SER A 169 -11.34 6.38 -7.36
C SER A 169 -10.23 7.40 -7.59
N ASN A 170 -10.50 8.47 -8.33
CA ASN A 170 -9.51 9.52 -8.57
C ASN A 170 -9.16 10.27 -7.29
N LYS A 171 -10.13 10.58 -6.42
CA LYS A 171 -9.90 11.15 -5.10
C LYS A 171 -8.96 10.26 -4.26
N LYS A 172 -9.24 8.95 -4.19
CA LYS A 172 -8.40 7.97 -3.49
C LYS A 172 -7.00 7.89 -4.10
N ARG A 173 -6.89 7.86 -5.44
CA ARG A 173 -5.61 7.85 -6.16
C ARG A 173 -4.78 9.10 -5.84
N GLU A 174 -5.39 10.28 -5.82
CA GLU A 174 -4.71 11.54 -5.51
C GLU A 174 -4.26 11.61 -4.06
N ARG A 175 -5.09 11.11 -3.14
CA ARG A 175 -4.68 10.94 -1.75
C ARG A 175 -3.50 9.97 -1.62
N GLY A 176 -3.53 8.85 -2.34
CA GLY A 176 -2.40 7.92 -2.39
C GLY A 176 -1.13 8.58 -2.93
N ASN A 177 -1.24 9.43 -3.96
CA ASN A 177 -0.10 10.19 -4.48
C ASN A 177 0.48 11.13 -3.42
N TRP A 178 -0.38 11.79 -2.66
CA TRP A 178 0.05 12.66 -1.57
C TRP A 178 0.86 11.88 -0.51
N TRP A 179 0.37 10.74 -0.03
CA TRP A 179 1.11 9.87 0.89
C TRP A 179 2.41 9.33 0.28
N PHE A 180 2.38 8.94 -1.00
CA PHE A 180 3.56 8.44 -1.71
C PHE A 180 4.69 9.47 -1.77
N THR A 181 4.38 10.75 -2.04
CA THR A 181 5.39 11.82 -2.08
C THR A 181 6.11 12.03 -0.75
N ARG A 182 5.50 11.58 0.35
CA ARG A 182 5.99 11.70 1.72
C ARG A 182 6.71 10.44 2.20
N MET A 183 6.83 9.42 1.34
CA MET A 183 7.37 8.10 1.66
C MET A 183 6.57 7.33 2.74
N GLU A 184 5.31 7.70 2.95
CA GLU A 184 4.37 6.97 3.81
C GLU A 184 3.68 5.87 2.98
N LEU A 185 4.47 4.85 2.62
CA LEU A 185 4.08 3.84 1.64
C LEU A 185 2.86 2.99 2.03
N PRO A 186 2.68 2.57 3.30
CA PRO A 186 1.50 1.79 3.69
C PRO A 186 0.17 2.52 3.41
N PHE A 187 0.10 3.81 3.74
CA PHE A 187 -1.11 4.61 3.49
C PHE A 187 -1.32 4.83 1.99
N ALA A 188 -0.24 5.09 1.23
CA ALA A 188 -0.34 5.18 -0.22
C ALA A 188 -0.91 3.89 -0.85
N ILE A 189 -0.41 2.72 -0.43
CA ILE A 189 -0.88 1.42 -0.90
C ILE A 189 -2.36 1.20 -0.55
N GLN A 190 -2.79 1.53 0.67
CA GLN A 190 -4.19 1.44 1.07
C GLN A 190 -5.09 2.28 0.17
N CYS A 191 -4.75 3.56 -0.04
CA CYS A 191 -5.54 4.44 -0.90
C CYS A 191 -5.59 3.93 -2.36
N TYR A 192 -4.49 3.39 -2.90
CA TYR A 192 -4.51 2.83 -4.25
C TYR A 192 -5.32 1.54 -4.37
N ARG A 193 -5.31 0.68 -3.35
CA ARG A 193 -6.16 -0.53 -3.31
C ARG A 193 -7.63 -0.14 -3.29
N LYS A 194 -8.01 0.79 -2.42
CA LYS A 194 -9.36 1.36 -2.36
C LYS A 194 -9.77 1.98 -3.70
N ALA A 195 -8.87 2.74 -4.34
CA ALA A 195 -9.13 3.27 -5.68
C ALA A 195 -9.42 2.18 -6.73
N LEU A 196 -8.77 1.00 -6.65
CA LEU A 196 -9.01 -0.12 -7.56
C LEU A 196 -10.33 -0.85 -7.30
N GLU A 197 -10.82 -0.87 -6.06
CA GLU A 197 -12.12 -1.45 -5.71
C GLU A 197 -13.23 -0.76 -6.53
N TYR A 198 -13.27 0.58 -6.52
CA TYR A 198 -14.23 1.35 -7.32
C TYR A 198 -14.07 1.22 -8.84
N LEU A 199 -12.86 0.89 -9.33
CA LEU A 199 -12.59 0.72 -10.76
C LEU A 199 -12.76 -0.72 -11.25
N SER A 200 -12.99 -1.69 -10.36
CA SER A 200 -13.10 -3.11 -10.74
C SER A 200 -14.40 -3.38 -11.48
N SER A 201 -14.37 -4.24 -12.51
CA SER A 201 -15.58 -4.56 -13.27
C SER A 201 -16.49 -5.40 -12.39
N THR A 202 -17.61 -4.81 -11.99
CA THR A 202 -18.63 -5.49 -11.19
C THR A 202 -19.39 -6.44 -12.11
N LYS A 203 -18.88 -7.66 -12.27
CA LYS A 203 -19.64 -8.76 -12.86
C LYS A 203 -19.94 -9.76 -11.75
N SER A 204 -21.08 -9.60 -11.09
CA SER A 204 -21.90 -10.72 -10.62
C SER A 204 -23.26 -10.23 -10.08
N SER A 205 -24.18 -9.92 -10.99
CA SER A 205 -25.60 -10.15 -10.72
C SER A 205 -26.05 -11.26 -11.63
N THR A 206 -25.74 -12.50 -11.25
CA THR A 206 -26.70 -13.59 -11.49
C THR A 206 -27.96 -13.23 -10.72
N ASN A 207 -28.81 -12.40 -11.31
CA ASN A 207 -30.26 -12.41 -11.17
C ASN A 207 -30.83 -11.42 -12.19
N GLN A 208 -31.65 -11.98 -13.05
CA GLN A 208 -32.43 -11.32 -14.08
C GLN A 208 -33.35 -10.27 -13.46
N SER A 209 -33.26 -9.01 -13.92
CA SER A 209 -34.43 -8.17 -14.23
C SER A 209 -33.98 -6.78 -14.70
N GLU A 210 -34.21 -6.55 -15.99
CA GLU A 210 -34.78 -5.36 -16.65
C GLU A 210 -34.23 -3.96 -16.28
N GLU A 211 -33.68 -3.33 -17.32
CA GLU A 211 -33.02 -2.00 -17.37
C GLU A 211 -31.58 -1.95 -16.85
N GLU A 212 -30.74 -2.88 -17.31
CA GLU A 212 -29.29 -2.67 -17.31
C GLU A 212 -28.98 -1.45 -18.19
N GLU A 213 -28.63 -0.31 -17.57
CA GLU A 213 -28.04 0.83 -18.26
C GLU A 213 -26.78 0.32 -18.96
N SER A 214 -26.87 0.11 -20.29
CA SER A 214 -25.81 -0.51 -21.06
C SER A 214 -24.60 0.40 -21.02
N VAL A 215 -23.59 0.03 -20.23
CA VAL A 215 -22.34 0.79 -20.14
C VAL A 215 -21.73 0.93 -21.53
N SER A 216 -21.48 2.17 -21.94
CA SER A 216 -20.85 2.47 -23.23
C SER A 216 -19.42 1.95 -23.28
N ASP A 217 -18.99 1.46 -24.44
CA ASP A 217 -17.58 1.10 -24.69
C ASP A 217 -16.62 2.25 -24.33
N ALA A 218 -17.04 3.50 -24.51
CA ALA A 218 -16.26 4.68 -24.14
C ALA A 218 -16.10 4.82 -22.62
N GLU A 219 -17.14 4.51 -21.84
CA GLU A 219 -17.11 4.56 -20.37
C GLU A 219 -16.25 3.44 -19.79
N LEU A 220 -16.35 2.23 -20.36
CA LEU A 220 -15.46 1.12 -20.03
C LEU A 220 -13.99 1.48 -20.32
N GLN A 221 -13.73 2.13 -21.45
CA GLN A 221 -12.38 2.55 -21.80
C GLN A 221 -11.82 3.59 -20.83
N ILE A 222 -12.62 4.56 -20.40
CA ILE A 222 -12.22 5.54 -19.39
C ILE A 222 -11.88 4.85 -18.05
N LEU A 223 -12.70 3.90 -17.60
CA LEU A 223 -12.43 3.13 -16.38
C LEU A 223 -11.14 2.32 -16.49
N LEU A 224 -10.87 1.71 -17.66
CA LEU A 224 -9.64 0.99 -17.91
C LEU A 224 -8.41 1.91 -17.87
N GLU A 225 -8.50 3.11 -18.45
CA GLU A 225 -7.42 4.10 -18.40
C GLU A 225 -7.10 4.54 -16.96
N ASP A 226 -8.12 4.82 -16.16
CA ASP A 226 -7.92 5.18 -14.76
C ASP A 226 -7.37 3.98 -13.95
N ARG A 227 -7.81 2.75 -14.24
CA ARG A 227 -7.28 1.52 -13.61
C ARG A 227 -5.80 1.34 -13.91
N ILE A 228 -5.37 1.60 -15.15
CA ILE A 228 -3.97 1.55 -15.56
C ILE A 228 -3.12 2.56 -14.77
N LYS A 229 -3.64 3.78 -14.54
CA LYS A 229 -2.94 4.80 -13.73
C LYS A 229 -2.77 4.33 -12.29
N VAL A 230 -3.83 3.77 -11.69
CA VAL A 230 -3.79 3.29 -10.30
C VAL A 230 -2.87 2.09 -10.13
N HIS A 231 -2.95 1.05 -10.98
CA HIS A 231 -2.01 -0.09 -10.94
C HIS A 231 -0.57 0.36 -11.09
N ASN A 232 -0.32 1.33 -11.96
CA ASN A 232 1.00 1.92 -12.07
C ASN A 232 1.44 2.56 -10.73
N ASN A 233 0.62 3.40 -10.11
CA ASN A 233 1.04 4.05 -8.87
C ASN A 233 1.21 3.04 -7.71
N LEU A 234 0.34 2.03 -7.64
CA LEU A 234 0.44 0.93 -6.69
C LEU A 234 1.74 0.13 -6.88
N ALA A 235 2.08 -0.24 -8.12
CA ALA A 235 3.35 -0.92 -8.41
C ALA A 235 4.56 -0.10 -7.96
N ALA A 236 4.55 1.22 -8.13
CA ALA A 236 5.64 2.08 -7.66
C ALA A 236 5.78 2.07 -6.14
N ALA A 237 4.66 2.08 -5.41
CA ALA A 237 4.66 1.98 -3.95
C ALA A 237 5.18 0.62 -3.49
N LEU A 238 4.72 -0.47 -4.10
CA LEU A 238 5.14 -1.84 -3.78
C LEU A 238 6.62 -2.10 -4.07
N ILE A 239 7.18 -1.50 -5.13
CA ILE A 239 8.63 -1.56 -5.42
C ILE A 239 9.42 -0.96 -4.25
N LYS A 240 8.97 0.18 -3.72
CA LYS A 240 9.65 0.87 -2.62
C LYS A 240 9.52 0.13 -1.28
N THR A 241 8.48 -0.68 -1.09
CA THR A 241 8.32 -1.56 0.08
C THR A 241 8.96 -2.94 -0.13
N GLU A 242 9.70 -3.14 -1.22
CA GLU A 242 10.35 -4.41 -1.59
C GLU A 242 9.38 -5.60 -1.80
N ALA A 243 8.09 -5.32 -1.96
CA ALA A 243 7.05 -6.31 -2.26
C ALA A 243 7.04 -6.63 -3.77
N TYR A 244 8.13 -7.22 -4.26
CA TYR A 244 8.43 -7.36 -5.68
C TYR A 244 7.43 -8.21 -6.46
N ASP A 245 6.94 -9.30 -5.88
CA ASP A 245 5.99 -10.19 -6.56
C ASP A 245 4.63 -9.50 -6.78
N ALA A 246 4.08 -8.88 -5.72
CA ALA A 246 2.87 -8.06 -5.83
C ALA A 246 3.06 -6.86 -6.79
N ALA A 247 4.26 -6.27 -6.83
CA ALA A 247 4.57 -5.22 -7.79
C ALA A 247 4.54 -5.73 -9.24
N LEU A 248 5.08 -6.92 -9.50
CA LEU A 248 5.05 -7.54 -10.83
C LEU A 248 3.62 -7.83 -11.28
N GLU A 249 2.77 -8.37 -10.41
CA GLU A 249 1.35 -8.60 -10.72
C GLU A 249 0.66 -7.32 -11.20
N ASN A 250 0.83 -6.22 -10.46
CA ASN A 250 0.28 -4.91 -10.83
C ASN A 250 0.85 -4.37 -12.15
N VAL A 251 2.13 -4.60 -12.43
CA VAL A 251 2.74 -4.24 -13.70
C VAL A 251 2.18 -5.08 -14.85
N GLU A 252 1.96 -6.38 -14.65
CA GLU A 252 1.34 -7.25 -15.66
C GLU A 252 -0.11 -6.84 -15.97
N HIS A 253 -0.87 -6.39 -14.97
CA HIS A 253 -2.20 -5.82 -15.22
C HIS A 253 -2.14 -4.64 -16.21
N VAL A 254 -1.13 -3.78 -16.10
CA VAL A 254 -0.93 -2.67 -17.05
C VAL A 254 -0.49 -3.20 -18.43
N LEU A 255 0.46 -4.13 -18.48
CA LEU A 255 1.02 -4.64 -19.74
C LEU A 255 0.03 -5.49 -20.54
N ARG A 256 -0.93 -6.16 -19.89
CA ARG A 256 -2.03 -6.85 -20.57
C ARG A 256 -2.90 -5.89 -21.38
N CYS A 257 -3.10 -4.67 -20.89
CA CYS A 257 -3.88 -3.64 -21.58
C CYS A 257 -3.01 -2.80 -22.54
N GLN A 258 -1.77 -2.49 -22.14
CA GLN A 258 -0.83 -1.66 -22.90
C GLN A 258 0.55 -2.33 -22.94
N PRO A 259 0.78 -3.29 -23.86
CA PRO A 259 2.02 -4.08 -23.90
C PRO A 259 3.29 -3.24 -24.09
N GLN A 260 3.17 -2.09 -24.75
CA GLN A 260 4.28 -1.16 -25.02
C GLN A 260 4.35 0.01 -24.02
N ASN A 261 3.66 -0.07 -22.88
CA ASN A 261 3.70 0.98 -21.87
C ASN A 261 5.12 1.10 -21.28
N VAL A 262 5.83 2.17 -21.65
CA VAL A 262 7.23 2.41 -21.27
C VAL A 262 7.42 2.44 -19.74
N LYS A 263 6.48 3.05 -19.00
CA LYS A 263 6.57 3.13 -17.53
C LYS A 263 6.44 1.75 -16.88
N ALA A 264 5.50 0.94 -17.36
CA ALA A 264 5.26 -0.41 -16.85
C ALA A 264 6.43 -1.35 -17.20
N LEU A 265 6.92 -1.34 -18.44
CA LEU A 265 8.11 -2.10 -18.85
C LEU A 265 9.35 -1.71 -18.05
N PHE A 266 9.58 -0.41 -17.85
CA PHE A 266 10.69 0.08 -17.02
C PHE A 266 10.62 -0.46 -15.59
N ARG A 267 9.42 -0.47 -15.00
CA ARG A 267 9.18 -1.02 -13.67
C ARG A 267 9.39 -2.53 -13.64
N LYS A 268 8.91 -3.28 -14.63
CA LYS A 268 9.16 -4.72 -14.76
C LYS A 268 10.65 -5.04 -14.77
N GLY A 269 11.42 -4.35 -15.63
CA GLY A 269 12.87 -4.50 -15.70
C GLY A 269 13.56 -4.13 -14.38
N THR A 270 13.11 -3.06 -13.73
CA THR A 270 13.61 -2.63 -12.41
C THR A 270 13.35 -3.69 -11.34
N ILE A 271 12.13 -4.25 -11.27
CA ILE A 271 11.77 -5.27 -10.29
C ILE A 271 12.63 -6.53 -10.50
N LEU A 272 12.75 -7.01 -11.74
CA LEU A 272 13.59 -8.17 -12.05
C LEU A 272 15.06 -7.92 -11.68
N ARG A 273 15.56 -6.70 -11.91
CA ARG A 273 16.90 -6.30 -11.46
C ARG A 273 17.04 -6.34 -9.94
N LEU A 274 16.04 -5.89 -9.19
CA LEU A 274 16.06 -5.89 -7.72
C LEU A 274 15.94 -7.31 -7.15
N LYS A 275 15.16 -8.20 -7.80
CA LYS A 275 15.09 -9.63 -7.48
C LYS A 275 16.37 -10.42 -7.81
N GLY A 276 17.32 -9.82 -8.53
CA GLY A 276 18.55 -10.49 -8.98
C GLY A 276 18.39 -11.30 -10.27
N GLU A 277 17.25 -11.24 -10.93
CA GLU A 277 16.96 -11.89 -12.21
C GLU A 277 17.55 -11.08 -13.39
N TYR A 278 18.86 -10.85 -13.35
CA TYR A 278 19.55 -9.89 -14.23
C TYR A 278 19.41 -10.20 -15.72
N ALA A 279 19.42 -11.48 -16.11
CA ALA A 279 19.26 -11.87 -17.51
C ALA A 279 17.88 -11.48 -18.06
N LYS A 280 16.81 -11.69 -17.27
CA LYS A 280 15.45 -11.29 -17.67
C LYS A 280 15.31 -9.77 -17.71
N ALA A 281 15.88 -9.07 -16.73
CA ALA A 281 15.90 -7.60 -16.74
C ALA A 281 16.63 -7.05 -17.99
N TYR A 282 17.78 -7.63 -18.34
CA TYR A 282 18.56 -7.23 -19.52
C TYR A 282 17.78 -7.40 -20.82
N ALA A 283 17.05 -8.51 -20.97
CA ALA A 283 16.18 -8.74 -22.12
C ALA A 283 15.12 -7.64 -22.27
N ILE A 284 14.42 -7.29 -21.17
CA ILE A 284 13.41 -6.22 -21.18
C ILE A 284 14.01 -4.88 -21.59
N PHE A 285 15.12 -4.45 -20.98
CA PHE A 285 15.72 -3.15 -21.32
C PHE A 285 16.28 -3.12 -22.75
N THR A 286 16.72 -4.27 -23.28
CA THR A 286 17.15 -4.38 -24.68
C THR A 286 15.97 -4.17 -25.63
N GLU A 287 14.83 -4.78 -25.36
CA GLU A 287 13.60 -4.55 -26.13
C GLU A 287 13.14 -3.09 -26.04
N MET A 288 13.15 -2.51 -24.85
CA MET A 288 12.80 -1.10 -24.65
C MET A 288 13.72 -0.14 -25.42
N GLN A 289 15.02 -0.41 -25.47
CA GLN A 289 15.98 0.39 -26.21
C GLN A 289 15.77 0.29 -27.73
N LYS A 290 15.40 -0.88 -28.25
CA LYS A 290 15.05 -1.04 -29.67
C LYS A 290 13.85 -0.17 -30.05
N LEU A 291 12.85 -0.08 -29.18
CA LEU A 291 11.65 0.72 -29.40
C LEU A 291 11.89 2.22 -29.22
N ASN A 292 12.80 2.61 -28.33
CA ASN A 292 13.08 4.02 -28.00
C ASN A 292 14.61 4.26 -27.88
N PRO A 293 15.33 4.42 -29.02
CA PRO A 293 16.79 4.49 -29.02
C PRO A 293 17.38 5.70 -28.29
N ASP A 294 16.64 6.82 -28.22
CA ASP A 294 17.14 8.10 -27.70
C ASP A 294 17.17 8.18 -26.16
N MET A 295 16.57 7.20 -25.48
CA MET A 295 16.44 7.19 -24.02
C MET A 295 17.72 6.70 -23.34
N LYS A 296 18.57 7.65 -22.91
CA LYS A 296 19.83 7.39 -22.18
C LYS A 296 19.67 6.56 -20.90
N ILE A 297 18.49 6.54 -20.28
CA ILE A 297 18.27 5.74 -19.07
C ILE A 297 18.43 4.23 -19.34
N PHE A 298 18.05 3.75 -20.52
CA PHE A 298 18.16 2.33 -20.86
C PHE A 298 19.61 1.90 -21.08
N THR A 299 20.44 2.75 -21.70
CA THR A 299 21.87 2.46 -21.87
C THR A 299 22.56 2.33 -20.51
N THR A 300 22.25 3.22 -19.57
CA THR A 300 22.83 3.16 -18.21
C THR A 300 22.42 1.90 -17.44
N GLU A 301 21.15 1.50 -17.54
CA GLU A 301 20.65 0.27 -16.91
C GLU A 301 21.26 -0.99 -17.54
N LEU A 302 21.40 -1.04 -18.87
CA LEU A 302 22.02 -2.16 -19.58
C LEU A 302 23.49 -2.35 -19.23
N ILE A 303 24.27 -1.26 -19.13
CA ILE A 303 25.67 -1.30 -18.68
C ILE A 303 25.76 -1.87 -17.26
N THR A 304 24.90 -1.38 -16.36
CA THR A 304 24.85 -1.84 -14.96
C THR A 304 24.49 -3.32 -14.87
N LEU A 305 23.51 -3.77 -15.65
CA LEU A 305 23.09 -5.17 -15.69
C LEU A 305 24.18 -6.07 -16.27
N LYS A 306 24.87 -5.64 -17.32
CA LYS A 306 25.97 -6.40 -17.92
C LYS A 306 27.09 -6.65 -16.92
N ASP A 307 27.51 -5.63 -16.17
CA ASP A 307 28.51 -5.75 -15.10
C ASP A 307 28.05 -6.70 -13.97
N LYS A 308 26.78 -6.63 -13.57
CA LYS A 308 26.23 -7.57 -12.57
C LYS A 308 26.21 -9.02 -13.08
N ILE A 309 25.84 -9.23 -14.34
CA ILE A 309 25.81 -10.57 -14.96
C ILE A 309 27.22 -11.16 -15.02
N THR A 310 28.22 -10.39 -15.48
CA THR A 310 29.61 -10.88 -15.55
C THR A 310 30.17 -11.20 -14.17
N LYS A 311 29.96 -10.32 -13.18
CA LYS A 311 30.38 -10.56 -11.78
C LYS A 311 29.72 -11.79 -11.18
N ASN A 312 28.44 -12.03 -11.47
CA ASN A 312 27.75 -13.23 -11.00
C ASN A 312 28.32 -14.49 -11.66
N ALA A 313 28.56 -14.48 -12.97
CA ALA A 313 29.16 -15.60 -13.68
C ALA A 313 30.59 -15.91 -13.17
N GLU A 314 31.38 -14.88 -12.85
CA GLU A 314 32.71 -15.04 -12.26
C GLU A 314 32.65 -15.66 -10.86
N LYS A 315 31.74 -15.19 -10.00
CA LYS A 315 31.51 -15.76 -8.67
C LYS A 315 31.07 -17.22 -8.76
N GLU A 316 30.13 -17.53 -9.65
CA GLU A 316 29.65 -18.89 -9.89
C GLU A 316 30.79 -19.80 -10.35
N LYS A 317 31.59 -19.35 -11.32
CA LYS A 317 32.79 -20.07 -11.79
C LYS A 317 33.80 -20.32 -10.67
N GLN A 318 34.02 -19.34 -9.79
CA GLN A 318 34.90 -19.50 -8.62
C GLN A 318 34.32 -20.51 -7.61
N LEU A 319 33.01 -20.48 -7.36
CA LEU A 319 32.32 -21.45 -6.50
C LEU A 319 32.46 -22.87 -7.05
N TYR A 320 32.20 -23.09 -8.35
CA TYR A 320 32.38 -24.39 -8.99
C TYR A 320 33.82 -24.88 -8.91
N ARG A 321 34.82 -23.99 -9.14
CA ARG A 321 36.24 -24.36 -9.00
C ARG A 321 36.59 -24.86 -7.60
N LYS A 322 36.03 -24.21 -6.56
CA LYS A 322 36.20 -24.64 -5.16
C LYS A 322 35.48 -25.95 -4.88
N MET A 323 34.22 -26.09 -5.31
CA MET A 323 33.42 -27.31 -5.09
C MET A 323 33.99 -28.54 -5.81
N LEU A 324 34.55 -28.37 -7.01
CA LEU A 324 35.18 -29.45 -7.77
C LEU A 324 36.61 -29.78 -7.32
N GLY A 325 37.14 -29.11 -6.29
CA GLY A 325 38.51 -29.35 -5.81
C GLY A 325 39.59 -29.01 -6.85
N VAL A 326 39.29 -28.15 -7.82
CA VAL A 326 40.25 -27.70 -8.86
C VAL A 326 41.22 -26.65 -8.31
N VAL A 327 41.04 -26.23 -7.05
CA VAL A 327 42.09 -25.56 -6.30
C VAL A 327 43.14 -26.61 -5.96
N GLN A 328 44.12 -26.78 -6.85
CA GLN A 328 45.42 -27.30 -6.44
C GLN A 328 45.98 -26.29 -5.43
N ASP A 329 45.92 -26.65 -4.14
CA ASP A 329 46.74 -26.00 -3.13
C ASP A 329 48.18 -26.07 -3.62
N LYS A 330 48.72 -24.93 -4.06
CA LYS A 330 50.15 -24.77 -4.31
C LYS A 330 50.97 -24.77 -3.01
N ASN A 331 50.39 -25.20 -1.89
CA ASN A 331 51.04 -25.47 -0.62
C ASN A 331 50.36 -26.66 0.08
N SER A 332 50.57 -27.88 -0.42
CA SER A 332 50.54 -29.07 0.44
C SER A 332 51.62 -30.05 0.03
N SER A 333 52.82 -29.83 0.56
CA SER A 333 53.83 -30.87 0.66
C SER A 333 53.42 -31.87 1.76
N LYS A 334 53.49 -33.16 1.39
CA LYS A 334 53.62 -34.38 2.20
C LYS A 334 52.37 -35.22 2.54
N ASP A 335 52.48 -36.44 2.02
CA ASP A 335 52.14 -37.76 2.57
C ASP A 335 50.68 -38.19 2.78
N GLY A 336 50.36 -39.35 2.20
CA GLY A 336 49.23 -40.18 2.60
C GLY A 336 48.55 -40.91 1.44
N LYS A 337 48.95 -42.16 1.18
CA LYS A 337 48.19 -43.09 0.32
C LYS A 337 46.79 -43.32 0.90
N ALA A 338 45.73 -43.00 0.15
CA ALA A 338 44.37 -43.48 0.45
C ALA A 338 43.53 -43.66 -0.84
N ASP A 339 43.18 -44.93 -1.03
CA ASP A 339 42.18 -45.61 -1.86
C ASP A 339 41.44 -44.88 -3.02
N ASP A 340 41.70 -45.36 -4.24
CA ASP A 340 41.25 -44.82 -5.54
C ASP A 340 39.84 -45.28 -5.96
N LYS A 341 39.23 -46.22 -5.22
CA LYS A 341 37.99 -46.88 -5.65
C LYS A 341 36.70 -46.11 -5.27
N SER A 342 36.70 -45.39 -4.15
CA SER A 342 35.56 -44.61 -3.65
C SER A 342 35.30 -43.33 -4.47
N LYS A 343 36.37 -42.67 -4.94
CA LYS A 343 36.29 -41.42 -5.72
C LYS A 343 35.68 -41.62 -7.11
N ARG A 344 35.86 -42.80 -7.73
CA ARG A 344 35.32 -43.12 -9.06
C ARG A 344 33.80 -43.32 -9.08
N GLU A 345 33.21 -43.84 -8.00
CA GLU A 345 31.76 -44.06 -7.93
C GLU A 345 31.02 -42.74 -7.63
N PHE A 346 31.57 -41.87 -6.78
CA PHE A 346 30.99 -40.53 -6.54
C PHE A 346 31.05 -39.64 -7.79
N ALA A 347 32.14 -39.70 -8.56
CA ALA A 347 32.28 -38.96 -9.81
C ALA A 347 31.26 -39.35 -10.90
N LYS A 348 30.81 -40.62 -10.92
CA LYS A 348 29.77 -41.08 -11.85
C LYS A 348 28.38 -40.57 -11.47
N GLY A 349 28.08 -40.41 -10.19
CA GLY A 349 26.79 -39.90 -9.70
C GLY A 349 26.57 -38.42 -10.02
N VAL A 350 27.62 -37.59 -9.90
CA VAL A 350 27.56 -36.14 -10.17
C VAL A 350 27.47 -35.82 -11.68
N LEU A 351 28.02 -36.70 -12.53
CA LEU A 351 28.03 -36.51 -13.98
C LEU A 351 26.62 -36.56 -14.60
N TRP A 352 25.72 -37.39 -14.05
CA TRP A 352 24.33 -37.48 -14.53
C TRP A 352 23.48 -36.26 -14.16
N THR A 353 23.74 -35.60 -13.03
CA THR A 353 23.04 -34.37 -12.63
C THR A 353 23.48 -33.15 -13.44
N LEU A 354 24.72 -33.12 -13.94
CA LEU A 354 25.26 -32.00 -14.73
C LEU A 354 24.77 -31.97 -16.18
N ILE A 355 24.43 -33.11 -16.77
CA ILE A 355 23.89 -33.18 -18.14
C ILE A 355 22.48 -32.55 -18.21
N GLY A 356 21.71 -32.61 -17.13
CA GLY A 356 20.38 -31.97 -17.04
C GLY A 356 20.40 -30.44 -16.99
N ALA A 357 21.44 -29.83 -16.40
CA ALA A 357 21.55 -28.37 -16.28
C ALA A 357 22.20 -27.71 -17.51
N ALA A 358 23.18 -28.37 -18.12
CA ALA A 358 23.86 -27.87 -19.32
C ALA A 358 22.98 -27.93 -20.59
N SER A 359 22.02 -28.86 -20.65
CA SER A 359 21.09 -28.99 -21.78
C SER A 359 20.11 -27.80 -21.88
N VAL A 360 19.70 -27.19 -20.76
CA VAL A 360 18.80 -26.01 -20.76
C VAL A 360 19.52 -24.74 -21.27
N ALA A 361 20.82 -24.61 -20.99
CA ALA A 361 21.63 -23.47 -21.46
C ALA A 361 22.02 -23.57 -22.94
N ALA A 362 22.21 -24.78 -23.47
CA ALA A 362 22.55 -24.99 -24.88
C ALA A 362 21.36 -24.72 -25.82
N ILE A 363 20.14 -25.07 -25.41
CA ILE A 363 18.91 -24.85 -26.21
C ILE A 363 18.63 -23.35 -26.39
N SER A 364 18.89 -22.53 -25.37
CA SER A 364 18.66 -21.08 -25.42
C SER A 364 19.68 -20.33 -26.30
N ILE A 365 20.91 -20.82 -26.40
CA ILE A 365 21.93 -20.27 -27.32
C ILE A 365 21.66 -20.67 -28.77
N PHE A 366 21.06 -21.84 -29.02
CA PHE A 366 20.78 -22.32 -30.37
C PHE A 366 19.61 -21.57 -31.04
N ILE A 367 18.58 -21.18 -30.27
CA ILE A 367 17.43 -20.40 -30.78
C ILE A 367 17.83 -18.98 -31.22
N HIS A 368 18.83 -18.37 -30.57
CA HIS A 368 19.32 -17.04 -30.92
C HIS A 368 20.13 -17.02 -32.23
N ARG A 369 20.65 -18.17 -32.69
CA ARG A 369 21.44 -18.25 -33.93
C ARG A 369 20.63 -18.49 -35.21
N PHE A 370 19.34 -18.84 -35.08
CA PHE A 370 18.45 -19.16 -36.21
C PHE A 370 17.34 -18.13 -36.47
N THR A 371 17.31 -17.03 -35.71
CA THR A 371 16.31 -15.96 -35.83
C THR A 371 16.91 -14.59 -36.17
N SER A 372 18.15 -14.55 -36.65
CA SER A 372 18.79 -13.32 -37.15
C SER A 372 18.94 -13.32 -38.65
#